data_AF-A0A383AKC8-F1
#
_entry.id   AF-A0A383AKC8-F1
#
_cell.length_a   1.000
_cell.length_b   1.000
_cell.length_c   1.000
_cell.angle_alpha   90.00
_cell.angle_beta   90.00
_cell.angle_gamma   90.00
#
_symmetry.space_group_name_H-M   'P 1'
#
loop_
_entity.id
_entity.type
_entity.pdbx_description
1 polymer ?
#
loop_
_entity_poly.entity_id
_entity_poly.type
_entity_poly.pdbx_seq_one_letter_code
_entity_poly.pdbx_strand_id
1 'polypeptide(L)'
;LIMPSQENCMPCIASFDDRDDKYRLINQPFALLGSYSQTDTIYLDFSDSIELKFVLHEEDGVPLVEKSVVFSADKYMSRHFFKIHDDNFNYSSNLEILWRGGLRPTEERVSEDDQYASGIISQAGEIEDVQISADDGDVSREMFKGRTEWVGIRTKYFVSALIAENLGEYAVLSAENMAFGDRGQAPLYNAGIGYSLDITSIASNIYLGPLDVDHIAKTGADLDAAMNWGFSLIRPISKGTLWVLKFIHNT
;
A
#
# COMPACT_ATOMS: atom_id res chain seq x y z
N LEU A 1 12.74 -5.18 1.43
CA LEU A 1 11.87 -4.17 2.06
C LEU A 1 10.57 -4.77 2.58
N ILE A 2 9.96 -5.70 1.85
CA ILE A 2 8.65 -6.29 2.19
C ILE A 2 8.81 -7.54 3.09
N MET A 3 7.87 -7.78 4.02
CA MET A 3 7.90 -9.01 4.82
C MET A 3 7.55 -10.23 3.96
N PRO A 4 8.11 -11.40 4.26
CA PRO A 4 7.66 -12.63 3.62
C PRO A 4 6.18 -12.87 4.01
N SER A 5 5.29 -12.88 3.03
CA SER A 5 3.88 -13.22 3.20
C SER A 5 3.54 -14.48 2.41
N GLN A 6 2.71 -15.35 2.97
CA GLN A 6 2.23 -16.53 2.27
C GLN A 6 1.17 -16.19 1.21
N GLU A 7 0.52 -15.02 1.32
CA GLU A 7 -0.65 -14.66 0.50
C GLU A 7 -0.38 -13.58 -0.56
N ASN A 8 0.88 -13.14 -0.73
CA ASN A 8 1.41 -12.31 -1.84
C ASN A 8 0.40 -11.31 -2.48
N CYS A 9 -0.12 -10.36 -1.70
CA CYS A 9 -1.13 -9.38 -2.16
C CYS A 9 -0.64 -7.94 -1.98
N MET A 10 0.17 -7.44 -2.91
CA MET A 10 0.84 -6.12 -2.82
C MET A 10 1.07 -5.46 -4.20
N PRO A 11 0.07 -4.74 -4.76
CA PRO A 11 -1.32 -4.76 -4.38
C PRO A 11 -2.04 -5.95 -5.02
N CYS A 12 -3.15 -6.37 -4.42
CA CYS A 12 -4.16 -7.16 -5.13
C CYS A 12 -5.56 -6.65 -4.81
N ILE A 13 -6.55 -7.10 -5.60
CA ILE A 13 -7.96 -6.89 -5.27
C ILE A 13 -8.42 -8.07 -4.42
N ALA A 14 -9.28 -7.82 -3.45
CA ALA A 14 -9.95 -8.84 -2.67
C ALA A 14 -11.39 -8.44 -2.37
N SER A 15 -12.22 -9.42 -2.05
CA SER A 15 -13.47 -9.20 -1.34
C SER A 15 -13.38 -9.79 0.06
N PHE A 16 -14.12 -9.23 1.01
CA PHE A 16 -14.14 -9.71 2.40
C PHE A 16 -15.48 -10.39 2.70
N ASP A 17 -15.47 -11.64 3.17
CA ASP A 17 -16.68 -12.37 3.57
C ASP A 17 -16.90 -12.24 5.08
N ASP A 18 -17.83 -11.36 5.47
CA ASP A 18 -18.18 -11.09 6.87
C ASP A 18 -18.71 -12.33 7.62
N ARG A 19 -19.18 -13.37 6.92
CA ARG A 19 -19.72 -14.58 7.55
C ARG A 19 -18.60 -15.50 8.06
N ASP A 20 -17.50 -15.53 7.32
CA ASP A 20 -16.35 -16.41 7.59
C ASP A 20 -15.12 -15.64 8.12
N ASP A 21 -15.21 -14.31 8.24
CA ASP A 21 -14.14 -13.39 8.67
C ASP A 21 -12.87 -13.53 7.84
N LYS A 22 -13.03 -13.65 6.51
CA LYS A 22 -11.93 -14.02 5.59
C LYS A 22 -11.95 -13.23 4.30
N TYR A 23 -10.74 -12.90 3.84
CA TYR A 23 -10.53 -12.38 2.50
C TYR A 23 -10.63 -13.48 1.44
N ARG A 24 -11.26 -13.16 0.32
CA ARG A 24 -11.19 -13.87 -0.96
C ARG A 24 -10.28 -13.04 -1.87
N LEU A 25 -9.01 -13.41 -1.91
CA LEU A 25 -8.00 -12.70 -2.69
C LEU A 25 -8.11 -13.03 -4.19
N ILE A 26 -7.94 -12.01 -5.03
CA ILE A 26 -7.80 -12.14 -6.48
C ILE A 26 -6.31 -11.99 -6.81
N ASN A 27 -5.53 -12.98 -6.40
CA ASN A 27 -4.07 -13.00 -6.50
C ASN A 27 -3.54 -14.17 -7.34
N GLN A 28 -4.41 -14.91 -8.03
CA GLN A 28 -4.03 -15.90 -9.02
C GLN A 28 -3.21 -15.25 -10.17
N PRO A 29 -2.35 -16.01 -10.87
CA PRO A 29 -1.53 -15.47 -11.94
C PRO A 29 -2.40 -14.89 -13.08
N PHE A 30 -2.18 -13.62 -13.42
CA PHE A 30 -2.80 -13.02 -14.60
C PHE A 30 -1.94 -13.31 -15.83
N ALA A 31 -2.57 -13.51 -16.99
CA ALA A 31 -1.89 -13.64 -18.26
C ALA A 31 -1.41 -12.27 -18.76
N LEU A 32 -0.13 -12.16 -19.10
CA LEU A 32 0.44 -10.94 -19.68
C LEU A 32 -0.10 -10.73 -21.11
N LEU A 33 -0.64 -9.54 -21.37
CA LEU A 33 -1.11 -9.10 -22.67
C LEU A 33 -0.01 -8.34 -23.41
N GLY A 34 0.30 -8.82 -24.62
CA GLY A 34 1.30 -8.22 -25.51
C GLY A 34 2.53 -9.11 -25.71
N SER A 35 3.31 -8.79 -26.74
CA SER A 35 4.58 -9.48 -27.03
C SER A 35 5.73 -8.62 -26.54
N TYR A 36 6.26 -8.95 -25.36
CA TYR A 36 7.53 -8.41 -24.87
C TYR A 36 8.64 -9.36 -25.33
N SER A 37 9.74 -8.83 -25.85
CA SER A 37 10.77 -9.65 -26.52
C SER A 37 11.51 -10.57 -25.54
N GLN A 38 11.00 -11.79 -25.35
CA GLN A 38 11.66 -12.98 -24.76
C GLN A 38 12.72 -12.79 -23.65
N THR A 39 12.51 -11.86 -22.74
CA THR A 39 13.31 -11.80 -21.52
C THR A 39 12.34 -11.65 -20.36
N ASP A 40 12.48 -12.52 -19.36
CA ASP A 40 11.83 -12.39 -18.03
C ASP A 40 12.29 -11.11 -17.29
N THR A 41 12.89 -10.16 -17.99
CA THR A 41 13.55 -8.97 -17.51
C THR A 41 13.34 -7.85 -18.50
N ILE A 42 12.95 -6.69 -18.01
CA ILE A 42 12.73 -5.47 -18.77
C ILE A 42 13.67 -4.42 -18.19
N TYR A 43 14.44 -3.76 -19.05
CA TYR A 43 15.33 -2.66 -18.68
C TYR A 43 14.67 -1.35 -19.10
N LEU A 44 14.69 -0.37 -18.19
CA LEU A 44 14.20 0.98 -18.44
C LEU A 44 15.39 1.93 -18.33
N ASP A 45 15.57 2.83 -19.31
CA ASP A 45 16.53 3.94 -19.17
C ASP A 45 15.96 5.03 -18.26
N PHE A 46 16.81 5.99 -17.85
CA PHE A 46 16.57 6.91 -16.72
C PHE A 46 15.20 7.60 -16.66
N SER A 47 14.63 7.97 -17.81
CA SER A 47 13.32 8.65 -17.88
C SER A 47 12.22 7.78 -18.49
N ASP A 48 12.51 6.51 -18.73
CA ASP A 48 11.60 5.60 -19.39
C ASP A 48 10.50 5.14 -18.44
N SER A 49 9.38 4.79 -19.05
CA SER A 49 8.29 4.12 -18.38
C SER A 49 7.79 2.99 -19.24
N ILE A 50 7.24 1.96 -18.61
CA ILE A 50 6.58 0.86 -19.30
C ILE A 50 5.24 0.57 -18.67
N GLU A 51 4.24 0.32 -19.52
CA GLU A 51 2.95 -0.22 -19.11
C GLU A 51 2.93 -1.72 -19.41
N LEU A 52 2.66 -2.52 -18.38
CA LEU A 52 2.40 -3.95 -18.49
C LEU A 52 0.90 -4.18 -18.31
N LYS A 53 0.28 -4.87 -19.28
CA LYS A 53 -1.14 -5.20 -19.26
C LYS A 53 -1.32 -6.67 -18.98
N PHE A 54 -2.29 -7.01 -18.17
CA PHE A 54 -2.58 -8.36 -17.75
C PHE A 54 -4.08 -8.62 -17.78
N VAL A 55 -4.47 -9.87 -17.93
CA VAL A 55 -5.86 -10.30 -17.86
C VAL A 55 -6.00 -11.58 -17.06
N LEU A 56 -7.02 -11.61 -16.24
CA LEU A 56 -7.52 -12.80 -15.57
C LEU A 56 -8.76 -13.28 -16.30
N HIS A 57 -8.80 -14.57 -16.63
CA HIS A 57 -9.96 -15.22 -17.25
C HIS A 57 -10.62 -16.19 -16.29
N GLU A 58 -11.90 -16.48 -16.54
CA GLU A 58 -12.61 -17.63 -16.00
C GLU A 58 -12.19 -18.93 -16.72
N GLU A 59 -12.64 -20.09 -16.24
CA GLU A 59 -12.35 -21.40 -16.84
C GLU A 59 -12.79 -21.50 -18.31
N ASP A 60 -13.82 -20.76 -18.72
CA ASP A 60 -14.34 -20.74 -20.10
C ASP A 60 -13.63 -19.72 -21.02
N GLY A 61 -12.66 -18.97 -20.50
CA GLY A 61 -11.90 -17.97 -21.23
C GLY A 61 -12.52 -16.57 -21.25
N VAL A 62 -13.60 -16.33 -20.51
CA VAL A 62 -14.21 -14.99 -20.38
C VAL A 62 -13.35 -14.11 -19.45
N PRO A 63 -13.05 -12.85 -19.82
CA PRO A 63 -12.25 -11.97 -18.97
C PRO A 63 -13.02 -11.55 -17.71
N LEU A 64 -12.37 -11.70 -16.56
CA LEU A 64 -12.86 -11.30 -15.24
C LEU A 64 -12.28 -9.95 -14.81
N VAL A 65 -10.95 -9.80 -14.91
CA VAL A 65 -10.24 -8.60 -14.49
C VAL A 65 -9.12 -8.29 -15.48
N GLU A 66 -9.14 -7.09 -16.04
CA GLU A 66 -8.00 -6.54 -16.78
C GLU A 66 -7.20 -5.66 -15.82
N LYS A 67 -5.89 -5.85 -15.74
CA LYS A 67 -4.98 -5.05 -14.90
C LYS A 67 -3.93 -4.38 -15.79
N SER A 68 -3.62 -3.12 -15.53
CA SER A 68 -2.39 -2.52 -16.05
C SER A 68 -1.53 -1.94 -14.94
N VAL A 69 -0.22 -2.05 -15.11
CA VAL A 69 0.77 -1.51 -14.18
C VAL A 69 1.78 -0.68 -14.95
N VAL A 70 1.98 0.56 -14.55
CA VAL A 70 2.99 1.45 -15.12
C VAL A 70 4.14 1.60 -14.13
N PHE A 71 5.34 1.25 -14.59
CA PHE A 71 6.59 1.50 -13.88
C PHE A 71 7.33 2.67 -14.53
N SER A 72 8.03 3.47 -13.73
CA SER A 72 8.92 4.55 -14.20
C SER A 72 10.28 4.39 -13.54
N ALA A 73 11.36 4.56 -14.31
CA ALA A 73 12.73 4.33 -13.81
C ALA A 73 13.17 5.35 -12.73
N ASP A 74 12.57 6.53 -12.71
CA ASP A 74 12.94 7.68 -11.88
C ASP A 74 12.05 7.87 -10.63
N LYS A 75 11.10 6.95 -10.38
CA LYS A 75 10.08 7.11 -9.33
C LYS A 75 9.97 5.88 -8.44
N TYR A 76 9.71 6.12 -7.16
CA TYR A 76 9.27 5.10 -6.21
C TYR A 76 7.77 4.76 -6.33
N MET A 77 7.11 5.29 -7.36
CA MET A 77 5.67 5.17 -7.56
C MET A 77 5.37 4.33 -8.79
N SER A 78 4.49 3.35 -8.64
CA SER A 78 3.90 2.60 -9.75
C SER A 78 2.40 2.88 -9.83
N ARG A 79 1.86 3.03 -11.03
CA ARG A 79 0.42 3.23 -11.24
C ARG A 79 -0.23 1.89 -11.53
N HIS A 80 -1.32 1.57 -10.82
CA HIS A 80 -2.08 0.34 -10.97
C HIS A 80 -3.51 0.68 -11.37
N PHE A 81 -3.97 0.07 -12.45
CA PHE A 81 -5.34 0.16 -12.92
C PHE A 81 -5.94 -1.23 -12.99
N PHE A 82 -7.18 -1.36 -12.55
CA PHE A 82 -7.96 -2.58 -12.63
C PHE A 82 -9.30 -2.24 -13.25
N LYS A 83 -9.73 -3.04 -14.22
CA LYS A 83 -11.07 -3.02 -14.79
C LYS A 83 -11.72 -4.35 -14.47
N ILE A 84 -12.89 -4.27 -13.84
CA ILE A 84 -13.64 -5.40 -13.32
C ILE A 84 -14.81 -5.66 -14.25
N HIS A 85 -14.90 -6.87 -14.75
CA HIS A 85 -16.04 -7.32 -15.55
C HIS A 85 -17.09 -7.92 -14.61
N ASP A 86 -17.87 -7.03 -13.98
CA ASP A 86 -18.83 -7.36 -12.91
C ASP A 86 -19.84 -8.45 -13.32
N ASP A 87 -20.35 -8.38 -14.55
CA ASP A 87 -21.28 -9.39 -15.12
C ASP A 87 -20.71 -10.83 -15.10
N ASN A 88 -19.39 -10.97 -15.09
CA ASN A 88 -18.68 -12.25 -15.13
C ASN A 88 -18.04 -12.59 -13.76
N PHE A 89 -18.05 -11.66 -12.80
CA PHE A 89 -17.29 -11.80 -11.56
C PHE A 89 -18.23 -11.94 -10.37
N ASN A 90 -18.31 -13.15 -9.81
CA ASN A 90 -19.22 -13.44 -8.69
C ASN A 90 -18.58 -13.07 -7.34
N TYR A 91 -18.78 -11.84 -6.88
CA TYR A 91 -18.46 -11.38 -5.53
C TYR A 91 -19.70 -10.80 -4.87
N SER A 92 -19.87 -11.06 -3.58
CA SER A 92 -21.06 -10.67 -2.81
C SER A 92 -20.83 -9.54 -1.81
N SER A 93 -19.62 -8.97 -1.78
CA SER A 93 -19.22 -7.90 -0.88
C SER A 93 -18.29 -6.91 -1.56
N ASN A 94 -18.16 -5.71 -0.98
CA ASN A 94 -17.32 -4.64 -1.49
C ASN A 94 -15.91 -5.11 -1.88
N LEU A 95 -15.37 -4.50 -2.93
CA LEU A 95 -14.02 -4.78 -3.39
C LEU A 95 -13.02 -3.88 -2.67
N GLU A 96 -11.89 -4.46 -2.32
CA GLU A 96 -10.79 -3.78 -1.64
C GLU A 96 -9.52 -3.93 -2.44
N ILE A 97 -8.76 -2.85 -2.59
CA ILE A 97 -7.35 -2.94 -2.96
C ILE A 97 -6.54 -3.04 -1.68
N LEU A 98 -5.72 -4.09 -1.58
CA LEU A 98 -5.01 -4.44 -0.36
C LEU A 98 -3.50 -4.38 -0.55
N TRP A 99 -2.82 -3.92 0.50
CA TRP A 99 -1.43 -4.20 0.78
C TRP A 99 -1.37 -5.13 1.99
N ARG A 100 -1.10 -6.42 1.72
CA ARG A 100 -0.98 -7.47 2.72
C ARG A 100 0.46 -7.97 2.80
N GLY A 101 1.07 -7.91 3.98
CA GLY A 101 2.45 -8.34 4.18
C GLY A 101 3.43 -7.24 4.59
N GLY A 102 2.94 -6.10 5.09
CA GLY A 102 3.74 -5.13 5.83
C GLY A 102 5.02 -4.62 5.16
N LEU A 103 5.87 -4.02 6.00
CA LEU A 103 7.27 -3.69 5.70
C LEU A 103 8.15 -4.43 6.71
N ARG A 104 9.37 -4.80 6.29
CA ARG A 104 10.34 -5.39 7.21
C ARG A 104 10.71 -4.36 8.27
N PRO A 105 10.94 -4.81 9.51
CA PRO A 105 11.44 -3.91 10.51
C PRO A 105 12.82 -3.40 10.11
N THR A 106 13.10 -2.16 10.50
CA THR A 106 14.22 -1.38 9.98
C THR A 106 15.24 -1.01 11.04
N GLU A 107 14.93 -1.30 12.31
CA GLU A 107 15.82 -1.03 13.42
C GLU A 107 16.39 -2.32 14.02
N GLU A 108 17.50 -2.16 14.74
CA GLU A 108 18.09 -3.24 15.52
C GLU A 108 17.27 -3.49 16.79
N ARG A 109 16.76 -2.41 17.40
CA ARG A 109 15.96 -2.46 18.63
C ARG A 109 14.49 -2.60 18.31
N VAL A 110 13.88 -3.69 18.81
CA VAL A 110 12.45 -3.97 18.66
C VAL A 110 11.60 -2.80 19.14
N SER A 111 11.94 -2.17 20.27
CA SER A 111 11.21 -1.02 20.80
C SER A 111 11.18 0.20 19.86
N GLU A 112 12.17 0.36 18.98
CA GLU A 112 12.14 1.43 17.98
C GLU A 112 11.22 1.06 16.82
N ASP A 113 11.25 -0.19 16.34
CA ASP A 113 10.29 -0.65 15.35
C ASP A 113 8.85 -0.58 15.91
N ASP A 114 8.63 -0.97 17.17
CA ASP A 114 7.35 -0.82 17.86
C ASP A 114 6.88 0.64 17.91
N GLN A 115 7.81 1.60 18.04
CA GLN A 115 7.50 3.04 18.12
C GLN A 115 7.16 3.67 16.78
N TYR A 116 7.84 3.26 15.70
CA TYR A 116 7.77 3.94 14.41
C TYR A 116 6.99 3.17 13.35
N ALA A 117 6.79 1.86 13.51
CA ALA A 117 6.01 1.06 12.58
C ALA A 117 4.52 1.16 12.89
N SER A 118 3.72 1.48 11.88
CA SER A 118 2.26 1.53 12.02
C SER A 118 1.56 1.36 10.67
N GLY A 119 0.32 0.87 10.72
CA GLY A 119 -0.66 1.04 9.65
C GLY A 119 -1.31 2.42 9.78
N ILE A 120 -1.45 3.15 8.69
CA ILE A 120 -1.92 4.54 8.65
C ILE A 120 -2.96 4.73 7.56
N ILE A 121 -3.92 5.62 7.78
CA ILE A 121 -4.92 6.02 6.79
C ILE A 121 -5.00 7.54 6.71
N SER A 122 -5.46 8.06 5.57
CA SER A 122 -5.89 9.46 5.44
C SER A 122 -7.33 9.53 4.95
N GLN A 123 -8.16 10.21 5.72
CA GLN A 123 -9.56 10.51 5.40
C GLN A 123 -9.84 11.99 5.65
N ALA A 124 -10.17 12.72 4.60
CA ALA A 124 -10.48 14.16 4.65
C ALA A 124 -9.36 15.00 5.32
N GLY A 125 -8.09 14.65 5.05
CA GLY A 125 -6.92 15.31 5.63
C GLY A 125 -6.65 15.00 7.11
N GLU A 126 -7.39 14.07 7.72
CA GLU A 126 -7.12 13.53 9.04
C GLU A 126 -6.43 12.17 8.94
N ILE A 127 -5.46 11.93 9.83
CA ILE A 127 -4.70 10.68 9.89
C ILE A 127 -5.13 9.89 11.10
N GLU A 128 -5.47 8.62 10.88
CA GLU A 128 -5.64 7.62 11.92
C GLU A 128 -4.62 6.50 11.72
N ASP A 129 -4.26 5.82 12.81
CA ASP A 129 -3.24 4.78 12.79
C ASP A 129 -3.53 3.62 13.75
N VAL A 130 -3.07 2.44 13.35
CA VAL A 130 -3.00 1.23 14.17
C VAL A 130 -1.53 0.92 14.40
N GLN A 131 -1.16 0.81 15.67
CA GLN A 131 0.19 0.52 16.12
C GLN A 131 0.12 -0.53 17.24
N ILE A 132 0.91 -1.59 17.10
CA ILE A 132 1.06 -2.67 18.09
C ILE A 132 2.54 -2.89 18.39
N SER A 133 2.83 -3.35 19.60
CA SER A 133 4.16 -3.81 20.02
C SER A 133 4.28 -5.33 19.91
N ALA A 134 5.51 -5.84 19.98
CA ALA A 134 5.80 -7.28 19.98
C ALA A 134 5.11 -8.09 21.09
N ASP A 135 4.71 -7.44 22.19
CA ASP A 135 4.03 -8.06 23.34
C ASP A 135 2.49 -7.93 23.27
N ASP A 136 1.98 -7.14 22.32
CA ASP A 136 0.54 -6.96 22.13
C ASP A 136 -0.08 -8.14 21.37
N GLY A 137 -1.39 -8.29 21.53
CA GLY A 137 -2.19 -9.21 20.71
C GLY A 137 -2.40 -8.67 19.30
N ASP A 138 -2.89 -9.55 18.43
CA ASP A 138 -3.26 -9.18 17.07
C ASP A 138 -4.44 -8.20 17.07
N VAL A 139 -4.42 -7.26 16.13
CA VAL A 139 -5.53 -6.37 15.82
C VAL A 139 -6.28 -6.96 14.63
N SER A 140 -7.49 -7.45 14.92
CA SER A 140 -8.44 -7.88 13.90
C SER A 140 -8.74 -6.75 12.91
N ARG A 141 -9.33 -7.09 11.77
CA ARG A 141 -9.65 -6.11 10.72
C ARG A 141 -10.54 -4.98 11.27
N GLU A 142 -9.99 -3.78 11.35
CA GLU A 142 -10.70 -2.55 11.70
C GLU A 142 -11.12 -1.82 10.42
N MET A 143 -12.36 -1.33 10.38
CA MET A 143 -12.92 -0.60 9.25
C MET A 143 -13.18 0.86 9.64
N PHE A 144 -12.56 1.77 8.89
CA PHE A 144 -12.66 3.21 9.08
C PHE A 144 -13.55 3.80 7.99
N LYS A 145 -14.76 4.24 8.37
CA LYS A 145 -15.75 4.76 7.42
C LYS A 145 -15.44 6.20 7.06
N GLY A 146 -15.33 6.48 5.76
CA GLY A 146 -15.03 7.82 5.29
C GLY A 146 -14.38 7.79 3.91
N ARG A 147 -14.34 8.96 3.26
CA ARG A 147 -13.68 9.09 1.96
C ARG A 147 -12.17 8.92 2.16
N THR A 148 -11.63 7.80 1.70
CA THR A 148 -10.22 7.44 1.87
C THR A 148 -9.38 7.97 0.72
N GLU A 149 -8.39 8.78 1.05
CA GLU A 149 -7.43 9.37 0.10
C GLU A 149 -6.25 8.41 -0.12
N TRP A 150 -5.71 7.86 0.96
CA TRP A 150 -4.67 6.84 0.90
C TRP A 150 -4.65 6.02 2.19
N VAL A 151 -4.04 4.85 2.10
CA VAL A 151 -3.65 4.02 3.24
C VAL A 151 -2.20 3.63 3.09
N GLY A 152 -1.52 3.35 4.19
CA GLY A 152 -0.13 2.98 4.13
C GLY A 152 0.35 2.21 5.33
N ILE A 153 1.53 1.65 5.16
CA ILE A 153 2.29 0.98 6.20
C ILE A 153 3.65 1.65 6.21
N ARG A 154 4.05 2.18 7.36
CA ARG A 154 5.33 2.85 7.52
C ARG A 154 6.21 2.13 8.52
N THR A 155 7.50 2.37 8.38
CA THR A 155 8.52 2.19 9.42
C THR A 155 9.21 3.53 9.64
N LYS A 156 10.29 3.54 10.43
CA LYS A 156 11.08 4.75 10.68
C LYS A 156 11.64 5.38 9.40
N TYR A 157 11.97 4.59 8.38
CA TYR A 157 12.65 5.07 7.17
C TYR A 157 11.91 4.84 5.86
N PHE A 158 10.88 4.00 5.84
CA PHE A 158 10.19 3.63 4.61
C PHE A 158 8.68 3.67 4.78
N VAL A 159 7.98 3.88 3.67
CA VAL A 159 6.52 3.77 3.62
C VAL A 159 6.10 3.07 2.33
N SER A 160 5.13 2.17 2.47
CA SER A 160 4.31 1.68 1.38
C SER A 160 2.94 2.35 1.49
N ALA A 161 2.48 3.03 0.45
CA ALA A 161 1.19 3.69 0.44
C ALA A 161 0.40 3.34 -0.82
N LEU A 162 -0.85 2.93 -0.63
CA LEU A 162 -1.86 2.87 -1.67
C LEU A 162 -2.57 4.22 -1.71
N ILE A 163 -2.40 4.95 -2.81
CA ILE A 163 -2.97 6.28 -3.02
C ILE A 163 -4.11 6.15 -4.02
N ALA A 164 -5.32 6.45 -3.60
CA ALA A 164 -6.49 6.31 -4.44
C ALA A 164 -6.53 7.43 -5.50
N GLU A 165 -6.71 7.11 -6.78
CA GLU A 165 -6.97 8.15 -7.79
C GLU A 165 -8.42 8.62 -7.74
N ASN A 166 -9.33 7.70 -7.42
CA ASN A 166 -10.70 7.99 -7.02
C ASN A 166 -10.83 7.61 -5.55
N LEU A 167 -11.40 8.49 -4.73
CA LEU A 167 -11.51 8.26 -3.29
C LEU A 167 -12.27 6.98 -2.98
N GLY A 168 -11.72 6.18 -2.05
CA GLY A 168 -12.40 5.00 -1.53
C GLY A 168 -13.53 5.37 -0.57
N GLU A 169 -14.44 4.43 -0.32
CA GLU A 169 -15.60 4.60 0.57
C GLU A 169 -15.26 4.31 2.04
N TYR A 170 -14.20 3.53 2.27
CA TYR A 170 -13.67 3.22 3.59
C TYR A 170 -12.22 2.77 3.51
N ALA A 171 -11.54 2.74 4.65
CA ALA A 171 -10.21 2.16 4.80
C ALA A 171 -10.27 0.96 5.74
N VAL A 172 -9.31 0.06 5.61
CA VAL A 172 -9.14 -1.06 6.53
C VAL A 172 -7.70 -1.13 7.01
N LEU A 173 -7.52 -1.37 8.30
CA LEU A 173 -6.23 -1.71 8.90
C LEU A 173 -6.37 -3.02 9.68
N SER A 174 -5.30 -3.80 9.69
CA SER A 174 -5.16 -4.92 10.62
C SER A 174 -3.68 -5.08 10.96
N ALA A 175 -3.40 -5.71 12.10
CA ALA A 175 -2.04 -5.99 12.51
C ALA A 175 -1.95 -7.36 13.18
N GLU A 176 -0.86 -8.08 12.94
CA GLU A 176 -0.58 -9.34 13.63
C GLU A 176 0.91 -9.40 13.98
N ASN A 177 1.24 -10.07 15.08
CA ASN A 177 2.63 -10.32 15.43
C ASN A 177 3.13 -11.61 14.78
N MET A 178 4.26 -11.53 14.08
CA MET A 178 4.88 -12.69 13.45
C MET A 178 6.33 -12.88 13.86
N ALA A 179 6.75 -14.14 13.94
CA ALA A 179 8.13 -14.48 14.20
C ALA A 179 9.03 -13.99 13.06
N PHE A 180 10.09 -13.26 13.38
CA PHE A 180 11.00 -12.69 12.40
C PHE A 180 12.46 -12.87 12.82
N GLY A 181 13.16 -13.83 12.22
CA GLY A 181 14.58 -14.11 12.50
C GLY A 181 14.86 -14.32 13.99
N ASP A 182 15.99 -13.81 14.47
CA ASP A 182 16.43 -14.00 15.86
C ASP A 182 15.84 -12.97 16.85
N ARG A 183 15.06 -11.99 16.38
CA ARG A 183 14.48 -10.93 17.24
C ARG A 183 13.16 -11.30 17.91
N GLY A 184 12.65 -12.51 17.68
CA GLY A 184 11.36 -12.94 18.21
C GLY A 184 10.20 -12.42 17.35
N GLN A 185 9.26 -11.68 17.95
CA GLN A 185 8.07 -11.16 17.28
C GLN A 185 8.34 -9.81 16.62
N ALA A 186 7.66 -9.56 15.50
CA ALA A 186 7.63 -8.28 14.82
C ALA A 186 6.21 -7.99 14.30
N PRO A 187 5.76 -6.73 14.39
CA PRO A 187 4.43 -6.36 13.94
C PRO A 187 4.35 -6.35 12.41
N LEU A 188 3.34 -7.04 11.89
CA LEU A 188 2.97 -7.08 10.49
C LEU A 188 1.68 -6.31 10.30
N TYR A 189 1.73 -5.22 9.55
CA TYR A 189 0.56 -4.41 9.24
C TYR A 189 0.00 -4.76 7.86
N ASN A 190 -1.33 -4.71 7.75
CA ASN A 190 -2.06 -4.79 6.50
C ASN A 190 -2.94 -3.55 6.37
N ALA A 191 -3.06 -3.05 5.14
CA ALA A 191 -3.83 -1.85 4.85
C ALA A 191 -4.62 -2.03 3.55
N GLY A 192 -5.81 -1.42 3.47
CA GLY A 192 -6.64 -1.52 2.28
C GLY A 192 -7.61 -0.36 2.09
N ILE A 193 -8.01 -0.15 0.84
CA ILE A 193 -9.03 0.84 0.46
C ILE A 193 -10.21 0.09 -0.12
N GLY A 194 -11.40 0.36 0.43
CA GLY A 194 -12.64 -0.24 -0.01
C GLY A 194 -13.42 0.61 -1.00
N TYR A 195 -14.05 -0.07 -1.94
CA TYR A 195 -14.90 0.49 -2.99
C TYR A 195 -16.26 -0.20 -2.99
N SER A 196 -17.27 0.46 -3.54
CA SER A 196 -18.61 -0.10 -3.64
C SER A 196 -18.66 -1.35 -4.53
N LEU A 197 -19.69 -2.17 -4.33
CA LEU A 197 -19.94 -3.39 -5.09
C LEU A 197 -20.12 -3.17 -6.60
N ASP A 198 -20.56 -2.00 -7.04
CA ASP A 198 -20.82 -1.67 -8.45
C ASP A 198 -19.60 -1.05 -9.15
N ILE A 199 -18.43 -1.09 -8.53
CA ILE A 199 -17.21 -0.49 -9.08
C ILE A 199 -16.72 -1.29 -10.30
N THR A 200 -16.66 -0.62 -11.45
CA THR A 200 -16.19 -1.25 -12.70
C THR A 200 -14.71 -1.00 -12.97
N SER A 201 -14.09 -0.06 -12.25
CA SER A 201 -12.66 0.20 -12.35
C SER A 201 -12.06 0.80 -11.08
N ILE A 202 -10.88 0.33 -10.69
CA ILE A 202 -10.10 0.84 -9.56
C ILE A 202 -8.77 1.36 -10.09
N ALA A 203 -8.43 2.61 -9.79
CA ALA A 203 -7.17 3.24 -10.16
C ALA A 203 -6.45 3.72 -8.90
N SER A 204 -5.19 3.35 -8.75
CA SER A 204 -4.39 3.69 -7.58
C SER A 204 -2.91 3.83 -7.93
N ASN A 205 -2.22 4.67 -7.19
CA ASN A 205 -0.77 4.75 -7.21
C ASN A 205 -0.22 4.03 -5.98
N ILE A 206 0.92 3.38 -6.16
CA ILE A 206 1.62 2.70 -5.08
C ILE A 206 2.98 3.33 -4.93
N TYR A 207 3.14 4.05 -3.83
CA TYR A 207 4.43 4.53 -3.40
C TYR A 207 5.08 3.47 -2.54
N LEU A 208 6.26 2.99 -2.92
CA LEU A 208 7.09 2.13 -2.09
C LEU A 208 8.50 2.71 -2.07
N GLY A 209 8.82 3.45 -1.02
CA GLY A 209 10.04 4.23 -1.01
C GLY A 209 10.40 4.80 0.36
N PRO A 210 11.42 5.66 0.41
CA PRO A 210 11.87 6.28 1.64
C PRO A 210 10.78 7.21 2.23
N LEU A 211 10.73 7.30 3.55
CA LEU A 211 9.96 8.31 4.28
C LEU A 211 10.73 9.65 4.28
N ASP A 212 10.91 10.24 3.10
CA ASP A 212 11.61 11.51 2.90
C ASP A 212 10.71 12.54 2.19
N VAL A 213 10.76 13.79 2.67
CA VAL A 213 9.92 14.90 2.19
C VAL A 213 10.03 15.12 0.68
N ASP A 214 11.22 15.02 0.10
CA ASP A 214 11.45 15.38 -1.30
C ASP A 214 10.87 14.32 -2.24
N HIS A 215 10.80 13.06 -1.78
CA HIS A 215 10.18 11.97 -2.53
C HIS A 215 8.66 11.91 -2.30
N ILE A 216 8.22 12.12 -1.06
CA ILE A 216 6.80 12.05 -0.68
C ILE A 216 6.00 13.21 -1.27
N ALA A 217 6.55 14.43 -1.27
CA ALA A 217 5.87 15.59 -1.86
C ALA A 217 5.62 15.44 -3.38
N LYS A 218 6.41 14.60 -4.06
CA LYS A 218 6.24 14.32 -5.50
C LYS A 218 5.09 13.36 -5.80
N THR A 219 4.51 12.71 -4.80
CA THR A 219 3.36 11.81 -4.98
C THR A 219 2.08 12.57 -5.35
N GLY A 220 2.00 13.87 -5.02
CA GLY A 220 0.79 14.67 -5.19
C GLY A 220 -0.30 14.40 -4.15
N ALA A 221 -0.08 13.43 -3.26
CA ALA A 221 -0.91 13.20 -2.07
C ALA A 221 -0.34 13.96 -0.86
N ASP A 222 -1.15 14.13 0.18
CA ASP A 222 -0.78 14.66 1.51
C ASP A 222 -0.02 13.62 2.35
N LEU A 223 0.78 12.76 1.71
CA LEU A 223 1.53 11.69 2.35
C LEU A 223 2.66 12.24 3.26
N ASP A 224 2.94 13.55 3.25
CA ASP A 224 3.83 14.19 4.24
C ASP A 224 3.23 14.19 5.65
N ALA A 225 1.91 13.99 5.77
CA ALA A 225 1.22 13.74 7.03
C ALA A 225 1.62 12.38 7.66
N ALA A 226 2.12 11.42 6.86
CA ALA A 226 2.66 10.16 7.36
C ALA A 226 4.01 10.32 8.09
N MET A 227 4.64 11.51 8.05
CA MET A 227 5.90 11.76 8.74
C MET A 227 5.67 12.19 10.19
N ASN A 228 6.50 11.66 11.10
CA ASN A 228 6.44 12.05 12.51
C ASN A 228 7.13 13.41 12.74
N TRP A 229 6.34 14.49 12.70
CA TRP A 229 6.82 15.86 12.93
C TRP A 229 6.81 16.30 14.41
N GLY A 230 6.43 15.40 15.32
CA GLY A 230 6.07 15.74 16.69
C GLY A 230 4.64 16.30 16.81
N PHE A 231 4.28 16.76 18.02
CA PHE A 231 2.94 17.30 18.28
C PHE A 231 2.69 18.61 17.51
N SER A 232 1.40 18.92 17.25
CA SER A 232 0.97 19.92 16.27
C SER A 232 1.65 21.30 16.38
N LEU A 233 1.95 21.76 17.60
CA LEU A 233 2.57 23.07 17.85
C LEU A 233 4.04 23.15 17.39
N ILE A 234 4.80 22.06 17.47
CA ILE A 234 6.24 22.05 17.13
C ILE A 234 6.52 21.64 15.69
N ARG A 235 5.54 21.08 14.96
CA ARG A 235 5.69 20.68 13.56
C ARG A 235 6.33 21.75 12.67
N PRO A 236 5.97 23.06 12.77
CA PRO A 236 6.60 24.10 11.96
C PRO A 236 8.10 24.25 12.25
N ILE A 237 8.52 24.07 13.50
CA ILE A 237 9.93 24.16 13.92
C ILE A 237 10.71 22.97 13.36
N SER A 238 10.14 21.76 13.44
CA SER A 238 10.74 20.54 12.89
C SER A 238 10.95 20.66 11.38
N LYS A 239 9.90 21.09 10.64
CA LYS A 239 9.98 21.33 9.19
C LYS A 239 11.01 22.42 8.84
N GLY A 240 11.05 23.51 9.60
CA GLY A 240 12.03 24.59 9.40
C GLY A 240 13.48 24.17 9.65
N THR A 241 13.72 23.37 10.70
CA THR A 241 15.06 22.85 11.02
C THR A 241 15.56 21.94 9.89
N LEU A 242 14.70 21.04 9.40
CA LEU A 242 15.03 20.18 8.27
C LEU A 242 15.36 21.00 7.01
N TRP A 243 14.58 22.04 6.73
CA TRP A 243 14.84 22.95 5.61
C TRP A 243 16.22 23.60 5.70
N VAL A 244 16.60 24.11 6.88
CA VAL A 244 17.94 24.71 7.10
C VAL A 244 19.04 23.68 6.90
N LEU A 245 18.88 22.47 7.44
CA LEU A 245 19.85 21.39 7.28
C LEU A 245 20.05 21.00 5.81
N LYS A 246 18.95 20.86 5.05
CA LYS A 246 19.01 20.59 3.60
C LYS A 246 19.65 21.73 2.83
N PHE A 247 19.38 22.98 3.21
CA PHE A 247 20.01 24.15 2.59
C PHE A 247 21.54 24.12 2.78
N ILE A 248 22.02 23.88 3.99
CA ILE A 248 23.47 23.80 4.28
C ILE A 248 24.11 22.61 3.55
N HIS A 249 23.45 21.45 3.50
CA HIS A 249 23.99 20.26 2.84
C HIS A 249 24.12 20.40 1.31
N ASN A 250 23.20 21.13 0.69
CA ASN A 250 23.21 21.39 -0.75
C ASN A 250 24.07 22.60 -1.15
N THR A 251 24.81 23.19 -0.20
CA THR A 251 25.81 24.26 -0.43
C THR A 251 27.20 23.64 -0.52
#